data_AF-A0A3C0SQ85-F1
#
_entry.id   AF-A0A3C0SQ85-F1
#
_cell.length_a   1.000
_cell.length_b   1.000
_cell.length_c   1.000
_cell.angle_alpha   90.00
_cell.angle_beta   90.00
_cell.angle_gamma   90.00
#
_symmetry.space_group_name_H-M   'P 1'
#
loop_
_entity.id
_entity.type
_entity.pdbx_description
1 polymer ?
#
loop_
_entity_poly.entity_id
_entity_poly.type
_entity_poly.pdbx_seq_one_letter_code
_entity_poly.pdbx_strand_id
1 'polypeptide(L)'
;MDLKKSLTCPKCNGENFIIKREATYLYTYKINSQNFDETTKRAKTVPFLFDNREKEISKEYIECETCGIKYPLSLDELKNEIDFTILQKAIRSDYIENPEFLG
;
A
#
# COMPACT_ATOMS: atom_id res chain seq x y z
N MET A 1 16.88 -25.60 -11.52
CA MET A 1 16.99 -25.60 -10.04
C MET A 1 15.77 -24.90 -9.51
N ASP A 2 14.76 -25.68 -9.10
CA ASP A 2 13.56 -25.15 -8.44
C ASP A 2 13.91 -24.71 -7.02
N LEU A 3 14.34 -23.46 -6.91
CA LEU A 3 14.46 -22.77 -5.64
C LEU A 3 13.03 -22.48 -5.14
N LYS A 4 12.39 -23.47 -4.51
CA LYS A 4 11.31 -23.21 -3.54
C LYS A 4 11.94 -22.40 -2.38
N LYS A 5 12.20 -21.12 -2.61
CA LYS A 5 12.55 -20.20 -1.54
C LYS A 5 11.27 -20.03 -0.72
N SER A 6 11.17 -20.71 0.41
CA SER A 6 10.10 -20.44 1.38
C SER A 6 10.46 -19.19 2.18
N LEU A 7 9.45 -18.37 2.46
CA LEU A 7 9.59 -17.18 3.28
C LEU A 7 9.26 -17.61 4.70
N THR A 8 10.13 -17.31 5.66
CA THR A 8 9.92 -17.69 7.06
C THR A 8 9.93 -16.46 7.95
N CYS A 9 8.99 -16.41 8.89
CA CYS A 9 8.90 -15.31 9.84
C CYS A 9 10.02 -15.46 10.89
N PRO A 10 10.92 -14.48 11.06
CA PRO A 10 12.00 -14.56 12.04
C PRO A 10 11.50 -14.57 13.49
N LYS A 11 10.25 -14.12 13.73
CA LYS A 11 9.66 -14.08 15.08
C LYS A 11 9.01 -15.38 15.51
N CYS A 12 8.38 -16.13 14.60
CA CYS A 12 7.59 -17.31 14.95
C CYS A 12 7.78 -18.52 14.03
N ASN A 13 8.68 -18.44 13.05
CA ASN A 13 8.92 -19.44 12.02
C ASN A 13 7.70 -19.79 11.15
N GLY A 14 6.63 -18.98 11.18
CA GLY A 14 5.49 -19.14 10.28
C GLY A 14 5.86 -18.87 8.83
N GLU A 15 5.17 -19.54 7.91
CA GLU A 15 5.43 -19.47 6.46
C GLU A 15 4.36 -18.69 5.69
N ASN A 16 3.24 -18.37 6.35
CA ASN A 16 2.10 -17.69 5.75
C ASN A 16 2.19 -16.19 6.00
N PHE A 17 2.10 -15.41 4.91
CA PHE A 17 2.18 -13.96 4.92
C PHE A 17 1.12 -13.35 4.02
N ILE A 18 0.66 -12.17 4.40
CA ILE A 18 -0.24 -11.35 3.60
C ILE A 18 0.37 -9.95 3.40
N ILE A 19 0.24 -9.42 2.19
CA ILE A 19 0.62 -8.03 1.89
C ILE A 19 -0.61 -7.16 2.03
N LYS A 20 -0.50 -6.07 2.80
CA LYS A 20 -1.55 -5.09 3.01
C LYS A 20 -1.08 -3.71 2.59
N ARG A 21 -1.95 -2.98 1.90
CA ARG A 21 -1.77 -1.57 1.51
C ARG A 21 -2.97 -0.79 2.06
N GLU A 22 -2.69 0.15 2.95
CA GLU A 22 -3.67 1.06 3.53
C GLU A 22 -3.44 2.45 2.92
N ALA A 23 -4.46 3.00 2.28
CA ALA A 23 -4.37 4.33 1.66
C ALA A 23 -5.56 5.20 2.07
N THR A 24 -5.28 6.46 2.40
CA THR A 24 -6.30 7.49 2.67
C THR A 24 -6.28 8.51 1.54
N TYR A 25 -7.46 8.82 1.02
CA TYR A 25 -7.63 9.78 -0.07
C TYR A 25 -8.56 10.91 0.35
N LEU A 26 -8.15 12.15 0.04
CA LEU A 26 -9.01 13.33 0.13
C LEU A 26 -9.63 13.59 -1.24
N TYR A 27 -10.96 13.65 -1.28
CA TYR A 27 -11.73 14.00 -2.46
C TYR A 27 -12.26 15.43 -2.32
N THR A 28 -11.93 16.28 -3.29
CA THR A 28 -12.34 17.69 -3.30
C THR A 28 -13.37 17.94 -4.38
N TYR A 29 -14.43 18.65 -4.01
CA TYR A 29 -15.52 19.07 -4.89
C TYR A 29 -15.69 20.58 -4.82
N LYS A 30 -15.66 21.25 -5.96
CA LYS A 30 -15.93 22.69 -6.10
C LYS A 30 -17.39 22.87 -6.44
N ILE A 31 -18.17 23.37 -5.49
CA ILE A 31 -19.58 23.68 -5.70
C ILE A 31 -19.69 25.12 -6.19
N ASN A 32 -19.86 25.30 -7.50
CA ASN A 32 -20.14 26.62 -8.08
C ASN A 32 -21.64 26.91 -8.07
N SER A 33 -22.09 27.79 -7.17
CA SER A 33 -23.50 28.20 -7.08
C SER A 33 -23.97 29.12 -8.21
N GLN A 34 -23.04 29.68 -8.99
CA GLN A 34 -23.34 30.73 -9.96
C GLN A 34 -23.66 30.23 -11.38
N ASN A 35 -23.43 28.95 -11.68
CA ASN A 35 -23.58 28.38 -13.03
C ASN A 35 -24.63 27.27 -13.11
N PHE A 36 -25.74 27.39 -12.38
CA PHE A 36 -26.93 26.59 -12.66
C PHE A 36 -27.67 27.20 -13.85
N ASP A 37 -27.19 26.88 -15.06
CA ASP A 37 -27.94 27.08 -16.29
C ASP A 37 -29.33 26.42 -16.18
N GLU A 38 -30.34 26.92 -16.88
CA GLU A 38 -31.71 26.40 -16.77
C GLU A 38 -31.82 24.92 -17.15
N THR A 39 -30.86 24.44 -17.93
CA THR A 39 -30.65 23.04 -18.30
C THR A 39 -30.23 22.16 -17.09
N THR A 40 -29.36 22.66 -16.22
CA THR A 40 -28.92 22.00 -14.97
C THR A 40 -29.98 22.06 -13.88
N LYS A 41 -30.90 23.04 -13.91
CA LYS A 41 -32.06 23.07 -12.98
C LYS A 41 -33.03 21.91 -13.19
N ARG A 42 -33.14 21.35 -14.40
CA ARG A 42 -34.01 20.19 -14.69
C ARG A 42 -33.37 18.86 -14.25
N ALA A 43 -32.05 18.77 -14.31
CA ALA A 43 -31.32 17.63 -13.76
C ALA A 43 -31.05 17.86 -12.28
N LYS A 44 -31.91 17.34 -11.39
CA LYS A 44 -31.76 17.39 -9.92
C LYS A 44 -30.49 16.69 -9.37
N THR A 45 -29.57 16.30 -10.24
CA THR A 45 -28.40 15.48 -9.94
C THR A 45 -27.24 15.96 -10.80
N VAL A 46 -26.24 16.55 -10.17
CA VAL A 46 -24.92 16.73 -10.77
C VAL A 46 -24.13 15.42 -10.64
N PRO A 47 -23.35 15.01 -11.65
CA PRO A 47 -22.51 13.83 -11.54
C PRO A 47 -21.46 14.04 -10.43
N PHE A 48 -21.25 13.02 -9.60
CA PHE A 48 -20.27 13.02 -8.51
C PHE A 48 -18.83 12.85 -9.05
N LEU A 49 -18.45 13.72 -9.96
CA LEU A 49 -17.08 13.83 -10.48
C LEU A 49 -16.31 14.73 -9.51
N PHE A 50 -15.23 14.20 -8.95
CA PHE A 50 -14.34 14.96 -8.07
C PHE A 50 -13.44 15.89 -8.91
N ASP A 51 -13.20 17.10 -8.42
CA ASP A 51 -12.27 18.04 -9.05
C ASP A 51 -10.81 17.66 -8.77
N ASN A 52 -10.55 17.10 -7.58
CA ASN A 52 -9.22 16.64 -7.19
C ASN A 52 -9.31 15.38 -6.33
N ARG A 53 -8.27 14.55 -6.42
CA ARG A 53 -8.04 13.39 -5.55
C ARG A 53 -6.60 13.41 -5.07
N GLU A 54 -6.40 13.62 -3.78
CA GLU A 54 -5.09 13.67 -3.13
C GLU A 54 -4.86 12.42 -2.28
N LYS A 55 -3.65 11.84 -2.33
CA LYS A 55 -3.24 10.71 -1.48
C LYS A 55 -2.58 11.26 -0.23
N GLU A 56 -3.28 11.22 0.90
CA GLU A 56 -2.81 11.78 2.18
C GLU A 56 -1.80 10.85 2.87
N ILE A 57 -2.17 9.58 2.99
CA ILE A 57 -1.38 8.57 3.72
C ILE A 57 -1.41 7.30 2.90
N SER A 58 -0.25 6.65 2.78
CA SER A 58 -0.07 5.34 2.17
C SER A 58 0.85 4.54 3.08
N LYS A 59 0.36 3.44 3.63
CA LYS A 59 1.16 2.49 4.42
C LYS A 59 1.07 1.12 3.78
N GLU A 60 2.21 0.48 3.66
CA GLU A 60 2.34 -0.81 3.02
C GLU A 60 3.19 -1.70 3.90
N TYR A 61 2.74 -2.93 4.09
CA TYR A 61 3.43 -3.85 4.97
C TYR A 61 3.07 -5.30 4.64
N ILE A 62 4.00 -6.18 4.99
CA ILE A 62 3.82 -7.63 5.00
C ILE A 62 3.45 -8.01 6.43
N GLU A 63 2.39 -8.79 6.63
CA GLU A 63 1.98 -9.29 7.93
C GLU A 63 2.12 -10.81 7.97
N CYS A 64 2.76 -11.34 9.01
CA CYS A 64 2.77 -12.78 9.25
C CYS A 64 1.42 -13.21 9.82
N GLU A 65 0.73 -14.15 9.16
CA GLU A 65 -0.59 -14.60 9.59
C GLU A 65 -0.56 -15.40 10.90
N THR A 66 0.61 -15.96 11.27
CA THR A 66 0.77 -16.78 12.48
C THR A 66 0.95 -15.94 13.75
N CYS A 67 1.74 -14.86 13.70
CA CYS A 67 2.05 -14.05 14.90
C CYS A 67 1.67 -12.57 14.79
N GLY A 68 1.14 -12.13 13.64
CA GLY A 68 0.64 -10.77 13.42
C GLY A 68 1.71 -9.68 13.35
N ILE A 69 3.01 -10.02 13.36
CA ILE A 69 4.06 -9.02 13.16
C ILE A 69 3.97 -8.42 11.75
N LYS A 70 4.18 -7.10 11.68
CA LYS A 70 4.12 -6.32 10.46
C LYS A 70 5.52 -5.84 10.10
N TYR A 71 5.90 -6.03 8.84
CA TYR A 71 7.16 -5.57 8.25
C TYR A 71 6.84 -4.50 7.20
N PRO A 72 7.32 -3.26 7.33
CA PRO A 72 7.04 -2.21 6.38
C PRO A 72 7.65 -2.57 5.01
N LEU A 73 6.94 -2.20 3.95
CA LEU A 73 7.32 -2.49 2.58
C LEU A 73 6.93 -1.30 1.69
N SER A 74 7.72 -0.99 0.67
CA SER A 74 7.36 -0.01 -0.36
C SER A 74 7.08 -0.73 -1.67
N LEU A 75 5.80 -0.86 -2.04
CA LEU A 75 5.31 -1.46 -3.29
C LEU A 75 5.51 -0.55 -4.49
N ASP A 76 5.71 0.76 -4.31
CA ASP A 76 5.97 1.68 -5.42
C ASP A 76 7.31 1.36 -6.14
N GLU A 77 8.20 0.60 -5.51
CA GLU A 77 9.45 0.09 -6.10
C GLU A 77 9.29 -1.26 -6.83
N LEU A 78 8.15 -1.94 -6.63
CA LEU A 78 7.86 -3.26 -7.17
C LEU A 78 7.19 -3.11 -8.54
N LYS A 79 8.02 -3.04 -9.59
CA LYS A 79 7.56 -3.03 -10.99
C LYS A 79 6.81 -4.33 -11.32
N ASN A 80 5.49 -4.34 -11.15
CA ASN A 80 4.51 -5.35 -11.60
C ASN A 80 4.72 -6.82 -11.15
N GLU A 81 5.87 -7.17 -10.59
CA GLU A 81 6.18 -8.48 -10.05
C GLU A 81 6.76 -8.32 -8.66
N ILE A 82 6.26 -9.11 -7.71
CA ILE A 82 6.78 -9.10 -6.36
C ILE A 82 8.02 -9.98 -6.30
N ASP A 83 9.20 -9.37 -6.36
CA ASP A 83 10.46 -10.09 -6.20
C ASP A 83 10.55 -10.62 -4.77
N PHE A 84 10.66 -11.94 -4.64
CA PHE A 84 10.84 -12.64 -3.38
C PHE A 84 12.04 -12.10 -2.57
N THR A 85 13.05 -11.59 -3.26
CA THR A 85 14.23 -10.94 -2.67
C THR A 85 13.85 -9.65 -1.92
N ILE A 86 12.87 -8.89 -2.42
CA ILE A 86 12.39 -7.67 -1.76
C ILE A 86 11.60 -8.04 -0.50
N LEU A 87 10.77 -9.08 -0.55
CA LEU A 87 10.07 -9.59 0.63
C LEU A 87 11.04 -10.09 1.71
N GLN A 88 12.07 -10.84 1.31
CA GLN A 88 13.13 -11.29 2.23
C GLN A 88 13.88 -10.13 2.85
N LYS A 89 14.18 -9.07 2.08
CA LYS A 89 14.82 -7.86 2.61
C LYS A 89 13.94 -7.16 3.63
N ALA A 90 12.67 -6.91 3.32
CA ALA A 90 11.75 -6.24 4.24
C ALA A 90 11.63 -6.97 5.59
N ILE A 91 11.50 -8.30 5.57
CA ILE A 91 11.41 -9.12 6.78
C ILE A 91 12.72 -9.15 7.58
N ARG A 92 13.88 -9.07 6.91
CA ARG A 92 15.20 -9.11 7.56
C ARG A 92 15.66 -7.74 8.06
N SER A 93 15.41 -6.66 7.32
CA SER A 93 15.85 -5.30 7.65
C SER A 93 15.31 -4.84 8.99
N ASP A 94 14.09 -5.24 9.35
CA ASP A 94 13.49 -4.95 10.66
C ASP A 94 14.11 -5.74 11.83
N TYR A 95 14.91 -6.76 11.54
CA TYR A 95 15.53 -7.65 12.53
C TYR A 95 17.05 -7.45 12.65
N ILE A 96 17.62 -6.48 11.93
CA ILE A 96 19.05 -6.15 11.99
C ILE A 96 19.22 -4.93 12.90
N GLU A 97 19.58 -5.16 14.16
CA GLU A 97 19.99 -4.09 15.09
C GLU A 97 21.35 -3.49 14.71
N ASN A 98 22.12 -4.12 13.82
CA ASN A 98 23.43 -3.63 13.38
C ASN A 98 23.75 -4.08 11.95
N PRO A 99 23.52 -3.25 10.91
CA PRO A 99 23.92 -3.59 9.56
C PRO A 99 25.44 -3.59 9.48
N GLU A 100 26.06 -4.77 9.38
CA GLU A 100 27.47 -4.87 9.00
C GLU A 100 27.61 -4.40 7.55
N PHE A 101 28.03 -3.14 7.40
CA PHE A 101 28.51 -2.60 6.15
C PHE A 101 29.83 -3.29 5.79
N LEU A 102 29.74 -4.38 5.03
CA LEU A 102 30.89 -4.91 4.31
C LEU A 102 31.03 -4.11 3.01
N GLY A 103 31.80 -3.03 3.12
CA GLY A 103 32.31 -2.27 1.97
C GLY A 103 33.38 -3.02 1.19
#